data_AF-A0A434WRS3-F1
#
_entry.id   AF-A0A434WRS3-F1
#
_cell.length_a   1.000
_cell.length_b   1.000
_cell.length_c   1.000
_cell.angle_alpha   90.00
_cell.angle_beta   90.00
_cell.angle_gamma   90.00
#
_symmetry.space_group_name_H-M   'P 1'
#
loop_
_entity.id
_entity.type
_entity.pdbx_description
1 polymer ?
#
loop_
_entity_poly.entity_id
_entity_poly.type
_entity_poly.pdbx_seq_one_letter_code
_entity_poly.pdbx_strand_id
1 'polypeptide(L)'
;MSKKIFVSLPVADVKASMAFYESLGFKNNPRFTSEAAAGMVWSENINFMLLSREKWQTMTTRPIPPSTSSEVMLALSLDSRAAVDAMAAAAAANGGTADINPIEDHGFMYTRDLADPDGHAVGAMWMDVSAMPSGDKAD
;
A
#
# COMPACT_ATOMS: atom_id res chain seq x y z
N MET A 1 6.28 -4.97 24.30
CA MET A 1 6.70 -4.87 22.88
C MET A 1 5.48 -4.53 22.05
N SER A 2 5.54 -3.48 21.23
CA SER A 2 4.50 -3.22 20.23
C SER A 2 4.55 -4.32 19.16
N LYS A 3 3.39 -4.80 18.71
CA LYS A 3 3.31 -5.79 17.62
C LYS A 3 3.58 -5.07 16.29
N LYS A 4 4.25 -5.76 15.37
CA LYS A 4 4.57 -5.25 14.03
C LYS A 4 3.95 -6.12 12.95
N ILE A 5 3.66 -5.53 11.80
CA ILE A 5 3.28 -6.24 10.58
C ILE A 5 4.37 -6.08 9.52
N PHE A 6 4.67 -7.19 8.84
CA PHE A 6 5.52 -7.26 7.65
C PHE A 6 4.67 -7.83 6.52
N VAL A 7 4.27 -6.98 5.59
CA VAL A 7 3.48 -7.36 4.42
C VAL A 7 4.45 -7.81 3.34
N SER A 8 4.40 -9.07 2.92
CA SER A 8 5.22 -9.54 1.80
C SER A 8 4.45 -9.39 0.49
N LEU A 9 5.05 -8.77 -0.51
CA LEU A 9 4.44 -8.50 -1.82
C LEU A 9 5.34 -9.06 -2.92
N PRO A 10 4.84 -9.98 -3.77
CA PRO A 10 5.60 -10.47 -4.92
C PRO A 10 5.65 -9.40 -6.02
N VAL A 11 6.85 -9.03 -6.44
CA VAL A 11 7.09 -8.00 -7.46
C VAL A 11 7.92 -8.51 -8.62
N ALA A 12 7.65 -8.00 -9.82
CA ALA A 12 8.38 -8.35 -11.04
C ALA A 12 9.77 -7.71 -11.09
N ASP A 13 9.90 -6.47 -10.61
CA ASP A 13 11.15 -5.72 -10.55
C ASP A 13 11.27 -5.01 -9.19
N VAL A 14 12.16 -5.54 -8.33
CA VAL A 14 12.36 -5.03 -6.97
C VAL A 14 12.79 -3.56 -6.98
N LYS A 15 13.61 -3.13 -7.94
CA LYS A 15 14.12 -1.76 -8.00
C LYS A 15 13.03 -0.79 -8.44
N ALA A 16 12.22 -1.17 -9.42
CA ALA A 16 11.08 -0.36 -9.85
C ALA A 16 10.05 -0.20 -8.71
N SER A 17 9.71 -1.30 -8.02
CA SER A 17 8.80 -1.25 -6.87
C SER A 17 9.37 -0.44 -5.71
N MET A 18 10.68 -0.52 -5.43
CA MET A 18 11.32 0.35 -4.45
C MET A 18 11.11 1.83 -4.77
N ALA A 19 11.42 2.25 -6.00
CA ALA A 19 11.25 3.64 -6.42
C ALA A 19 9.79 4.10 -6.31
N PHE A 20 8.85 3.23 -6.68
CA PHE A 20 7.42 3.48 -6.49
C PHE A 20 7.07 3.72 -5.02
N TYR A 21 7.40 2.80 -4.11
CA TYR A 21 7.04 2.94 -2.69
C TYR A 21 7.78 4.10 -2.02
N GLU A 22 9.02 4.42 -2.41
CA GLU A 22 9.73 5.63 -1.97
C GLU A 22 8.97 6.91 -2.38
N SER A 23 8.40 6.95 -3.59
CA SER A 23 7.59 8.09 -4.04
C SER A 23 6.31 8.29 -3.23
N LEU A 24 5.77 7.23 -2.62
CA LEU A 24 4.62 7.30 -1.71
C LEU A 24 5.01 7.69 -0.28
N GLY A 25 6.30 7.84 0.02
CA GLY A 25 6.81 8.23 1.34
C GLY A 25 7.35 7.08 2.19
N PHE A 26 7.44 5.86 1.67
CA PHE A 26 8.15 4.78 2.36
C PHE A 26 9.66 5.06 2.38
N LYS A 27 10.35 4.50 3.37
CA LYS A 27 11.82 4.57 3.46
C LYS A 27 12.43 3.19 3.31
N ASN A 28 13.42 3.05 2.44
CA ASN A 28 14.16 1.80 2.35
C ASN A 28 14.91 1.51 3.67
N ASN A 29 14.93 0.24 4.06
CA ASN A 29 15.78 -0.29 5.12
C ASN A 29 16.89 -1.15 4.48
N PRO A 30 18.13 -0.62 4.38
CA PRO A 30 19.23 -1.32 3.71
C PRO A 30 19.61 -2.66 4.37
N ARG A 31 19.28 -2.86 5.65
CA ARG A 31 19.56 -4.13 6.36
C ARG A 31 18.69 -5.28 5.88
N PHE A 32 17.53 -4.97 5.29
CA PHE A 32 16.59 -5.94 4.75
C PHE A 32 16.45 -5.81 3.22
N THR A 33 17.47 -5.26 2.56
CA THR A 33 17.46 -5.02 1.12
C THR A 33 18.63 -5.71 0.44
N SER A 34 18.35 -6.37 -0.67
CA SER A 34 19.27 -7.05 -1.57
C SER A 34 18.73 -6.94 -3.00
N GLU A 35 19.34 -7.64 -3.96
CA GLU A 35 18.82 -7.68 -5.33
C GLU A 35 17.46 -8.40 -5.42
N ALA A 36 17.21 -9.39 -4.56
CA ALA A 36 16.02 -10.23 -4.62
C ALA A 36 14.87 -9.76 -3.72
N ALA A 37 15.12 -8.78 -2.84
CA ALA A 37 14.14 -8.30 -1.87
C ALA A 37 14.45 -6.89 -1.37
N ALA A 38 13.43 -6.11 -1.02
CA ALA A 38 13.58 -4.80 -0.39
C ALA A 38 12.63 -4.63 0.80
N GLY A 39 13.17 -4.14 1.91
CA GLY A 39 12.38 -3.75 3.08
C GLY A 39 12.01 -2.27 3.03
N MET A 40 10.73 -1.97 2.84
CA MET A 40 10.18 -0.62 2.77
C MET A 40 9.42 -0.29 4.06
N VAL A 41 9.83 0.75 4.77
CA VAL A 41 9.29 1.15 6.06
C VAL A 41 8.25 2.24 5.86
N TRP A 42 7.00 1.96 6.25
CA TRP A 42 5.94 2.97 6.33
C TRP A 42 5.96 3.67 7.69
N SER A 43 6.04 2.89 8.76
CA SER A 43 6.11 3.37 10.14
C SER A 43 6.91 2.40 11.00
N GLU A 44 7.09 2.72 12.29
CA GLU A 44 7.75 1.81 13.24
C GLU A 44 7.13 0.39 13.25
N ASN A 45 5.81 0.30 13.01
CA ASN A 45 5.04 -0.93 13.13
C ASN A 45 4.61 -1.54 11.80
N ILE A 46 4.74 -0.84 10.67
CA ILE A 46 4.26 -1.30 9.35
C ILE A 46 5.42 -1.28 8.36
N ASN A 47 5.72 -2.46 7.79
CA ASN A 47 6.80 -2.65 6.82
C ASN A 47 6.26 -3.46 5.63
N PHE A 48 6.63 -3.06 4.43
CA PHE A 48 6.37 -3.80 3.19
C PHE A 48 7.67 -4.47 2.75
N MET A 49 7.62 -5.77 2.51
CA MET A 49 8.71 -6.59 2.02
C MET A 49 8.44 -6.90 0.56
N LEU A 50 9.09 -6.15 -0.34
CA LEU A 50 9.00 -6.34 -1.78
C LEU A 50 9.91 -7.51 -2.14
N LEU A 51 9.35 -8.59 -2.68
CA LEU A 51 10.09 -9.83 -2.96
C LEU A 51 10.02 -10.12 -4.44
N SER A 52 11.16 -10.39 -5.09
CA SER A 52 11.14 -10.98 -6.43
C SER A 52 10.25 -12.23 -6.44
N ARG A 53 9.58 -12.50 -7.58
CA ARG A 53 8.67 -13.65 -7.71
C ARG A 53 9.37 -14.99 -7.41
N GLU A 54 10.66 -15.11 -7.74
CA GLU A 54 11.48 -16.26 -7.36
C GLU A 54 11.61 -16.38 -5.84
N LYS A 55 11.95 -15.28 -5.14
CA LYS A 55 12.05 -15.30 -3.68
C LYS A 55 10.70 -15.62 -3.04
N TRP A 56 9.61 -15.06 -3.53
CA TRP A 56 8.25 -15.36 -3.06
C TRP A 56 7.92 -16.86 -3.13
N GLN A 57 8.25 -17.51 -4.25
CA GLN A 57 7.99 -18.95 -4.45
C GLN A 57 8.75 -19.85 -3.47
N THR A 58 9.82 -19.35 -2.84
CA THR A 58 10.49 -20.09 -1.75
C THR A 58 9.70 -20.10 -0.44
N MET A 59 8.74 -19.19 -0.28
CA MET A 59 7.96 -19.01 0.95
C MET A 59 6.57 -19.66 0.89
N THR A 60 6.03 -19.88 -0.31
CA THR A 60 4.68 -20.41 -0.49
C THR A 60 4.53 -21.12 -1.83
N THR A 61 3.67 -22.13 -1.87
CA THR A 61 3.25 -22.81 -3.11
C THR A 61 1.92 -22.25 -3.65
N ARG A 62 1.30 -21.27 -2.97
CA ARG A 62 0.09 -20.62 -3.47
C ARG A 62 0.44 -19.77 -4.70
N PRO A 63 -0.41 -19.79 -5.75
CA PRO A 63 -0.15 -19.01 -6.96
C PRO A 63 -0.21 -17.51 -6.67
N ILE A 64 0.56 -16.72 -7.42
CA ILE A 64 0.40 -15.26 -7.44
C ILE A 64 -0.90 -14.94 -8.17
N PRO A 65 -1.81 -14.13 -7.61
CA PRO A 65 -3.05 -13.74 -8.28
C PRO A 65 -2.79 -13.12 -9.66
N PRO A 66 -3.65 -13.37 -10.66
CA PRO A 66 -3.60 -12.64 -11.92
C PRO A 66 -3.93 -11.16 -11.69
N SER A 67 -3.48 -10.28 -12.58
CA SER A 67 -3.73 -8.82 -12.49
C SER A 67 -5.21 -8.41 -12.55
N THR A 68 -6.11 -9.34 -12.90
CA THR A 68 -7.56 -9.16 -12.86
C THR A 68 -8.19 -9.49 -11.50
N SER A 69 -7.37 -9.77 -10.48
CA SER A 69 -7.79 -10.15 -9.14
C SER A 69 -6.96 -9.43 -8.09
N SER A 70 -7.54 -9.22 -6.92
CA SER A 70 -6.86 -8.65 -5.76
C SER A 70 -7.08 -9.58 -4.57
N GLU A 71 -6.00 -10.08 -3.97
CA GLU A 71 -6.08 -10.93 -2.77
C GLU A 71 -6.37 -10.10 -1.51
N VAL A 72 -5.87 -8.86 -1.48
CA VAL A 72 -5.98 -7.94 -0.35
C VAL A 72 -5.90 -6.50 -0.85
N MET A 73 -6.48 -5.57 -0.09
CA MET A 73 -6.24 -4.13 -0.20
C MET A 73 -5.68 -3.60 1.11
N LEU A 74 -4.60 -2.82 1.02
CA LEU A 74 -3.87 -2.31 2.18
C LEU A 74 -4.06 -0.79 2.28
N ALA A 75 -4.95 -0.36 3.16
CA ALA A 75 -5.17 1.07 3.40
C ALA A 75 -4.10 1.66 4.34
N LEU A 76 -3.45 2.73 3.89
CA LEU A 76 -2.47 3.52 4.62
C LEU A 76 -3.11 4.82 5.09
N SER A 77 -3.11 5.03 6.40
CA SER A 77 -3.62 6.26 7.01
C SER A 77 -2.71 7.45 6.72
N LEU A 78 -3.30 8.57 6.33
CA LEU A 78 -2.65 9.84 6.02
C LEU A 78 -3.26 10.98 6.83
N ASP A 79 -2.48 12.05 7.01
CA ASP A 79 -2.82 13.15 7.91
C ASP A 79 -3.87 14.13 7.35
N SER A 80 -4.12 14.11 6.03
CA SER A 80 -5.07 15.03 5.40
C SER A 80 -5.60 14.52 4.06
N ARG A 81 -6.72 15.10 3.61
CA ARG A 81 -7.26 14.88 2.26
C ARG A 81 -6.24 15.25 1.16
N ALA A 82 -5.51 16.34 1.35
CA ALA A 82 -4.46 16.76 0.42
C ALA A 82 -3.30 15.74 0.35
N ALA A 83 -2.98 15.06 1.46
CA ALA A 83 -1.99 13.98 1.46
C ALA A 83 -2.48 12.75 0.68
N VAL A 84 -3.78 12.43 0.76
CA VAL A 84 -4.41 11.38 -0.07
C VAL A 84 -4.26 11.71 -1.56
N ASP A 85 -4.60 12.95 -1.96
CA ASP A 85 -4.44 13.41 -3.34
C ASP A 85 -2.98 13.38 -3.81
N ALA A 86 -2.05 13.82 -2.96
CA ALA A 86 -0.64 13.82 -3.27
C ALA A 86 -0.09 12.39 -3.46
N MET A 87 -0.50 11.44 -2.61
CA MET A 87 -0.11 10.03 -2.75
C MET A 87 -0.67 9.43 -4.04
N ALA A 88 -1.92 9.71 -4.39
CA ALA A 88 -2.52 9.24 -5.64
C ALA A 88 -1.79 9.79 -6.87
N ALA A 89 -1.47 11.09 -6.88
CA ALA A 89 -0.69 11.70 -7.95
C ALA A 89 0.73 11.11 -8.05
N ALA A 90 1.39 10.87 -6.91
CA ALA A 90 2.71 10.24 -6.88
C ALA A 90 2.65 8.81 -7.45
N ALA A 91 1.64 8.03 -7.10
CA ALA A 91 1.48 6.67 -7.62
C ALA A 91 1.36 6.66 -9.15
N ALA A 92 0.49 7.49 -9.72
CA ALA A 92 0.31 7.60 -11.17
C ALA A 92 1.58 8.08 -11.89
N ALA A 93 2.37 8.96 -11.27
CA ALA A 93 3.60 9.47 -11.85
C ALA A 93 4.78 8.48 -11.80
N ASN A 94 4.73 7.46 -10.95
CA ASN A 94 5.84 6.54 -10.68
C ASN A 94 5.55 5.08 -11.07
N GLY A 95 4.72 4.88 -12.10
CA GLY A 95 4.47 3.57 -12.71
C GLY A 95 3.38 2.74 -12.06
N GLY A 96 2.68 3.28 -11.05
CA GLY A 96 1.43 2.71 -10.55
C GLY A 96 0.20 3.29 -11.26
N THR A 97 -0.97 2.87 -10.81
CA THR A 97 -2.27 3.36 -11.27
C THR A 97 -3.00 4.03 -10.12
N ALA A 98 -3.46 5.26 -10.32
CA ALA A 98 -4.35 5.92 -9.37
C ALA A 98 -5.82 5.60 -9.69
N ASP A 99 -6.66 5.68 -8.66
CA ASP A 99 -8.12 5.54 -8.73
C ASP A 99 -8.56 4.23 -9.41
N ILE A 100 -8.03 3.10 -8.95
CA ILE A 100 -8.45 1.77 -9.43
C ILE A 100 -9.90 1.43 -9.03
N ASN A 101 -10.45 2.18 -8.07
CA ASN A 101 -11.85 2.18 -7.65
C ASN A 101 -12.40 3.62 -7.68
N PRO A 102 -13.74 3.82 -7.67
CA PRO A 102 -14.33 5.14 -7.48
C PRO A 102 -13.83 5.81 -6.21
N ILE A 103 -13.57 7.12 -6.28
CA ILE A 103 -13.15 7.91 -5.11
C ILE A 103 -14.26 7.90 -4.06
N GLU A 104 -13.91 7.52 -2.83
CA GLU A 104 -14.83 7.53 -1.70
C GLU A 104 -14.65 8.81 -0.88
N ASP A 105 -15.71 9.61 -0.79
CA ASP A 105 -15.75 10.83 0.01
C ASP A 105 -17.04 10.88 0.84
N HIS A 106 -16.89 10.56 2.12
CA HIS A 106 -17.98 10.59 3.09
C HIS A 106 -17.92 11.84 3.99
N GLY A 107 -17.11 12.85 3.63
CA GLY A 107 -16.86 14.03 4.44
C GLY A 107 -15.89 13.78 5.60
N PHE A 108 -16.16 12.78 6.44
CA PHE A 108 -15.30 12.37 7.57
C PHE A 108 -14.24 11.32 7.19
N MET A 109 -14.38 10.72 6.01
CA MET A 109 -13.44 9.75 5.44
C MET A 109 -13.24 10.11 3.97
N TYR A 110 -11.99 10.11 3.54
CA TYR A 110 -11.61 10.36 2.15
C TYR A 110 -10.57 9.33 1.73
N THR A 111 -10.89 8.53 0.72
CA THR A 111 -10.04 7.42 0.28
C THR A 111 -9.89 7.42 -1.23
N ARG A 112 -8.67 7.15 -1.68
CA ARG A 112 -8.34 6.87 -3.09
C ARG A 112 -7.54 5.59 -3.17
N ASP A 113 -8.02 4.63 -3.94
CA ASP A 113 -7.36 3.34 -4.10
C ASP A 113 -6.41 3.36 -5.29
N LEU A 114 -5.24 2.77 -5.08
CA LEU A 114 -4.10 2.77 -5.99
C LEU A 114 -3.73 1.32 -6.30
N ALA A 115 -3.15 1.06 -7.46
CA ALA A 115 -2.38 -0.15 -7.73
C ALA A 115 -0.90 0.19 -7.88
N ASP A 116 -0.05 -0.61 -7.24
CA ASP A 116 1.39 -0.56 -7.49
C ASP A 116 1.74 -1.12 -8.90
N PRO A 117 3.01 -1.08 -9.33
CA PRO A 117 3.41 -1.57 -10.66
C PRO A 117 3.09 -3.04 -10.93
N ASP A 118 2.90 -3.87 -9.89
CA ASP A 118 2.55 -5.28 -10.00
C ASP A 118 1.03 -5.54 -9.81
N GLY A 119 0.24 -4.48 -9.58
CA GLY A 119 -1.21 -4.56 -9.41
C GLY A 119 -1.68 -4.74 -7.97
N HIS A 120 -0.80 -4.61 -6.97
CA HIS A 120 -1.18 -4.72 -5.55
C HIS A 120 -2.00 -3.50 -5.14
N ALA A 121 -3.19 -3.74 -4.58
CA ALA A 121 -4.10 -2.67 -4.16
C ALA A 121 -3.63 -2.00 -2.85
N VAL A 122 -3.41 -0.69 -2.91
CA VAL A 122 -3.00 0.18 -1.78
C VAL A 122 -3.99 1.33 -1.66
N GLY A 123 -4.66 1.47 -0.52
CA GLY A 123 -5.60 2.57 -0.27
C GLY A 123 -4.89 3.76 0.38
N ALA A 124 -4.98 4.95 -0.20
CA ALA A 124 -4.60 6.18 0.48
C ALA A 124 -5.81 6.71 1.24
N MET A 125 -5.77 6.72 2.58
CA MET A 125 -6.95 7.00 3.40
C MET A 125 -6.69 8.11 4.41
N TRP A 126 -7.56 9.10 4.44
CA TRP A 126 -7.68 10.06 5.53
C TRP A 126 -9.02 9.87 6.25
N MET A 127 -9.02 10.03 7.57
CA MET A 127 -10.22 9.94 8.39
C MET A 127 -10.16 10.94 9.54
N ASP A 128 -11.25 11.68 9.74
CA ASP A 128 -11.49 12.50 10.92
C ASP A 128 -12.53 11.81 11.81
N VAL A 129 -12.02 11.17 12.86
CA VAL A 129 -12.85 10.43 13.83
C VAL A 129 -13.82 11.37 14.57
N SER A 130 -13.49 12.65 14.72
CA SER A 130 -14.37 13.61 15.40
C SER A 130 -15.60 13.99 14.57
N ALA A 131 -15.48 13.89 13.24
CA ALA A 131 -16.55 14.14 12.29
C ALA A 131 -17.33 12.86 11.93
N MET A 132 -16.93 11.70 12.46
CA MET A 132 -17.61 10.43 12.22
C MET A 132 -19.02 10.49 12.83
N PRO A 133 -20.08 10.21 12.06
CA PRO A 133 -21.44 10.14 12.58
C PRO A 133 -21.46 9.20 13.78
N SER A 134 -22.01 9.66 14.91
CA SER A 134 -22.33 8.77 16.02
C SER A 134 -23.39 7.82 15.49
N GLY A 135 -23.03 6.57 15.22
CA GLY A 135 -23.97 5.61 14.64
C GLY A 135 -25.23 5.57 15.49
N ASP A 136 -26.38 5.95 14.90
CA ASP A 136 -27.66 5.54 15.45
C ASP A 136 -27.60 4.01 15.53
N LYS A 137 -27.92 3.50 16.72
CA LYS A 137 -27.97 2.06 16.99
C LYS A 137 -28.76 1.39 15.87
N ALA A 138 -28.14 0.43 15.20
CA ALA A 138 -28.89 -0.55 14.43
C ALA A 138 -29.76 -1.35 15.41
N ASP A 139 -31.07 -1.14 15.36
CA ASP A 139 -32.07 -2.11 15.80
C ASP A 139 -32.12 -3.29 14.82
#